data_AF-A0A449AUY5-F1
#
_entry.id   AF-A0A449AUY5-F1
#
_cell.length_a   1.000
_cell.length_b   1.000
_cell.length_c   1.000
_cell.angle_alpha   90.00
_cell.angle_beta   90.00
_cell.angle_gamma   90.00
#
_symmetry.space_group_name_H-M   'P 1'
#
loop_
_entity.id
_entity.type
_entity.pdbx_description
1 polymer ?
#
loop_
_entity_poly.entity_id
_entity_poly.type
_entity_poly.pdbx_seq_one_letter_code
_entity_poly.pdbx_strand_id
1 'polypeptide(L)'
;MKFEKEQALNLLQKWEKENKAETLKSRTFYNSFIPDLDSVAFNEAINEYFDNLETLIKENKINSTDEIFEEVDNELTTIANNNANFYRRSWDDDAFDKVDYILRNYNYVIEEDNITSAWEILGIADNYILTDFLSEFSNECKSEFEKELELENNNQMTI
;
A
#
# COMPACT_ATOMS: atom_id res chain seq x y z
N MET A 1 -14.44 -4.20 -20.40
CA MET A 1 -14.93 -5.52 -19.93
C MET A 1 -15.92 -5.27 -18.78
N LYS A 2 -16.91 -6.14 -18.53
CA LYS A 2 -17.80 -5.96 -17.38
C LYS A 2 -17.08 -6.50 -16.14
N PHE A 3 -16.92 -5.67 -15.11
CA PHE A 3 -16.34 -6.10 -13.84
C PHE A 3 -17.26 -7.09 -13.13
N GLU A 4 -16.74 -8.26 -12.78
CA GLU A 4 -17.47 -9.30 -12.06
C GLU A 4 -16.91 -9.44 -10.63
N LYS A 5 -17.70 -9.04 -9.64
CA LYS A 5 -17.31 -9.03 -8.22
C LYS A 5 -16.87 -10.40 -7.70
N GLU A 6 -17.57 -11.45 -8.12
CA GLU A 6 -17.23 -12.81 -7.71
C GLU A 6 -15.85 -13.23 -8.24
N GLN A 7 -15.50 -12.86 -9.48
CA GLN A 7 -14.17 -13.11 -10.03
C GLN A 7 -13.10 -12.33 -9.25
N ALA A 8 -13.33 -11.04 -8.99
CA ALA A 8 -12.44 -10.19 -8.20
C ALA A 8 -12.19 -10.75 -6.78
N LEU A 9 -13.23 -11.19 -6.08
CA LEU A 9 -13.11 -11.78 -4.75
C LEU A 9 -12.39 -13.14 -4.78
N ASN A 10 -12.67 -13.97 -5.78
CA ASN A 10 -11.97 -15.24 -5.96
C ASN A 10 -10.48 -15.03 -6.23
N LEU A 11 -10.13 -13.99 -7.00
CA LEU A 11 -8.75 -13.60 -7.24
C LEU A 11 -8.03 -13.19 -5.94
N LEU A 12 -8.66 -12.36 -5.10
CA LEU A 12 -8.10 -11.99 -3.80
C LEU A 12 -7.87 -13.22 -2.89
N GLN A 13 -8.83 -14.15 -2.83
CA GLN A 13 -8.68 -15.39 -2.07
C GLN A 13 -7.56 -16.30 -2.60
N LYS A 14 -7.34 -16.30 -3.92
CA LYS A 14 -6.22 -17.01 -4.55
C LYS A 14 -4.90 -16.34 -4.15
N TRP A 15 -4.84 -15.01 -4.22
CA TRP A 15 -3.66 -14.22 -3.86
C TRP A 15 -3.24 -14.41 -2.41
N GLU A 16 -4.20 -14.51 -1.49
CA GLU A 16 -3.94 -14.84 -0.08
C GLU A 16 -3.21 -16.19 0.04
N LYS A 17 -3.70 -17.24 -0.64
CA LYS A 17 -3.10 -18.59 -0.63
C LYS A 17 -1.72 -18.63 -1.28
N GLU A 18 -1.48 -17.78 -2.26
CA GLU A 18 -0.21 -17.69 -3.00
C GLU A 18 0.80 -16.75 -2.35
N ASN A 19 0.46 -16.11 -1.22
CA ASN A 19 1.25 -15.05 -0.61
C ASN A 19 1.63 -13.94 -1.60
N LYS A 20 0.65 -13.51 -2.41
CA LYS A 20 0.86 -12.51 -3.46
C LYS A 20 1.31 -11.17 -2.87
N ALA A 21 0.80 -10.81 -1.69
CA ALA A 21 1.18 -9.60 -0.97
C ALA A 21 2.71 -9.46 -0.84
N GLU A 22 3.40 -10.52 -0.44
CA GLU A 22 4.86 -10.51 -0.31
C GLU A 22 5.59 -10.38 -1.66
N THR A 23 5.03 -11.01 -2.71
CA THR A 23 5.57 -10.90 -4.06
C THR A 23 5.44 -9.46 -4.60
N LEU A 24 4.29 -8.83 -4.37
CA LEU A 24 4.05 -7.43 -4.76
C LEU A 24 4.93 -6.49 -3.96
N LYS A 25 5.00 -6.64 -2.63
CA LYS A 25 5.90 -5.89 -1.75
C LYS A 25 7.35 -5.92 -2.24
N SER A 26 7.86 -7.11 -2.53
CA SER A 26 9.22 -7.29 -3.06
C SER A 26 9.44 -6.55 -4.39
N ARG A 27 8.45 -6.54 -5.29
CA ARG A 27 8.52 -5.80 -6.56
C ARG A 27 8.49 -4.29 -6.33
N THR A 28 7.62 -3.82 -5.44
CA THR A 28 7.51 -2.40 -5.08
C THR A 28 8.84 -1.85 -4.57
N PHE A 29 9.53 -2.56 -3.68
CA PHE A 29 10.86 -2.13 -3.23
C PHE A 29 11.92 -2.20 -4.33
N TYR A 30 11.87 -3.20 -5.20
CA TYR A 30 12.81 -3.30 -6.33
C TYR A 30 12.66 -2.15 -7.34
N ASN A 31 11.44 -1.64 -7.52
CA ASN A 31 11.10 -0.62 -8.51
C ASN A 31 11.06 0.82 -7.96
N SER A 32 11.19 1.01 -6.64
CA SER A 32 11.09 2.32 -6.00
C SER A 32 12.39 2.74 -5.31
N PHE A 33 12.45 4.00 -4.86
CA PHE A 33 13.54 4.55 -4.06
C PHE A 33 13.30 4.41 -2.55
N ILE A 34 12.22 3.72 -2.17
CA ILE A 34 11.71 3.67 -0.81
C ILE A 34 12.55 2.68 0.00
N PRO A 35 13.02 3.05 1.19
CA PRO A 35 13.83 2.15 1.99
C PRO A 35 12.97 1.04 2.62
N ASP A 36 13.42 -0.21 2.51
CA ASP A 36 12.82 -1.37 3.18
C ASP A 36 13.34 -1.45 4.63
N LEU A 37 12.66 -0.74 5.52
CA LEU A 37 13.02 -0.59 6.93
C LEU A 37 12.16 -1.49 7.82
N ASP A 38 12.82 -2.35 8.62
CA ASP A 38 12.14 -3.29 9.53
C ASP A 38 11.29 -2.57 10.59
N SER A 39 11.67 -1.35 10.96
CA SER A 39 10.93 -0.53 11.93
C SER A 39 9.73 0.21 11.34
N VAL A 40 9.39 0.00 10.06
CA VAL A 40 8.20 0.54 9.38
C VAL A 40 7.18 -0.58 9.16
N ALA A 41 5.91 -0.31 9.49
CA ALA A 41 4.83 -1.29 9.50
C ALA A 41 4.24 -1.58 8.11
N PHE A 42 5.10 -1.95 7.15
CA PHE A 42 4.68 -2.22 5.77
C PHE A 42 3.68 -3.36 5.67
N ASN A 43 3.87 -4.44 6.43
CA ASN A 43 3.00 -5.61 6.36
C ASN A 43 1.60 -5.29 6.90
N GLU A 44 1.51 -4.53 7.98
CA GLU A 44 0.26 -4.08 8.58
C GLU A 44 -0.49 -3.16 7.62
N ALA A 45 0.22 -2.21 6.99
CA ALA A 45 -0.35 -1.32 5.99
C ALA A 45 -0.87 -2.08 4.74
N ILE A 46 -0.13 -3.09 4.26
CA ILE A 46 -0.57 -3.94 3.15
C ILE A 46 -1.83 -4.74 3.52
N ASN A 47 -1.91 -5.28 4.74
CA ASN A 47 -3.09 -6.00 5.20
C ASN A 47 -4.32 -5.08 5.24
N GLU A 48 -4.19 -3.88 5.80
CA GLU A 48 -5.28 -2.90 5.82
C GLU A 48 -5.68 -2.45 4.41
N TYR A 49 -4.70 -2.29 3.50
CA TYR A 49 -4.96 -2.03 2.08
C TYR A 49 -5.82 -3.12 1.44
N PHE A 50 -5.50 -4.40 1.67
CA PHE A 50 -6.29 -5.51 1.13
C PHE A 50 -7.67 -5.62 1.78
N ASP A 51 -7.81 -5.35 3.07
CA ASP A 51 -9.11 -5.30 3.76
C ASP A 51 -10.01 -4.21 3.16
N ASN A 52 -9.45 -3.03 2.87
CA ASN A 52 -10.16 -1.94 2.20
C ASN A 52 -10.56 -2.33 0.77
N LEU A 53 -9.62 -2.91 0.00
CA LEU A 53 -9.88 -3.38 -1.36
C LEU A 53 -11.01 -4.42 -1.39
N GLU A 54 -10.97 -5.41 -0.50
CA GLU A 54 -12.01 -6.44 -0.41
C GLU A 54 -13.38 -5.86 -0.02
N THR A 55 -13.38 -4.89 0.92
CA THR A 55 -14.59 -4.17 1.32
C THR A 55 -15.20 -3.42 0.14
N LEU A 56 -14.40 -2.65 -0.60
CA LEU A 56 -14.83 -1.88 -1.77
C LEU A 56 -15.41 -2.78 -2.86
N ILE A 57 -14.78 -3.94 -3.14
CA ILE A 57 -15.30 -4.92 -4.11
C ILE A 57 -16.69 -5.44 -3.70
N LYS A 58 -16.91 -5.67 -2.40
CA LYS A 58 -18.20 -6.13 -1.87
C LYS A 58 -19.29 -5.05 -1.93
N GLU A 59 -18.93 -3.77 -1.99
CA GLU A 59 -19.90 -2.69 -2.03
C GLU A 59 -20.68 -2.64 -3.34
N ASN A 60 -21.99 -2.38 -3.27
CA ASN A 60 -22.88 -2.44 -4.44
C ASN A 60 -22.66 -1.33 -5.49
N LYS A 61 -21.96 -0.24 -5.14
CA LYS A 61 -21.86 0.95 -6.00
C LYS A 61 -20.78 0.86 -7.07
N ILE A 62 -19.76 0.02 -6.86
CA ILE A 62 -18.60 0.00 -7.75
C ILE A 62 -18.81 -0.98 -8.91
N ASN A 63 -18.52 -0.51 -10.13
CA ASN A 63 -18.80 -1.20 -11.39
C ASN A 63 -17.56 -1.43 -12.26
N SER A 64 -16.38 -0.98 -11.83
CA SER A 64 -15.13 -1.19 -12.56
C SER A 64 -13.92 -1.36 -11.64
N THR A 65 -12.87 -1.99 -12.16
CA THR A 65 -11.58 -2.08 -11.47
C THR A 65 -10.99 -0.69 -11.22
N ASP A 66 -11.07 0.21 -12.20
CA ASP A 66 -10.59 1.59 -12.07
C ASP A 66 -11.24 2.32 -10.89
N GLU A 67 -12.56 2.25 -10.76
CA GLU A 67 -13.29 2.85 -9.64
C GLU A 67 -12.88 2.26 -8.29
N ILE A 68 -12.61 0.95 -8.19
CA ILE A 68 -12.15 0.32 -6.94
C ILE A 68 -10.78 0.88 -6.51
N PHE A 69 -9.85 0.94 -7.46
CA PHE A 69 -8.49 1.40 -7.14
C PHE A 69 -8.45 2.92 -6.93
N GLU A 70 -9.28 3.71 -7.61
CA GLU A 70 -9.43 5.14 -7.30
C GLU A 70 -9.91 5.36 -5.86
N GLU A 71 -10.91 4.58 -5.41
CA GLU A 71 -11.43 4.69 -4.04
C GLU A 71 -10.41 4.19 -2.99
N VAL A 72 -9.67 3.11 -3.27
CA VAL A 72 -8.62 2.66 -2.33
C VAL A 72 -7.44 3.62 -2.28
N ASP A 73 -7.10 4.25 -3.42
CA ASP A 73 -6.03 5.25 -3.52
C ASP A 73 -6.33 6.50 -2.69
N ASN A 74 -7.62 6.87 -2.59
CA ASN A 74 -8.06 7.97 -1.72
C ASN A 74 -7.87 7.68 -0.23
N GLU A 75 -7.71 6.42 0.17
CA GLU A 75 -7.54 6.00 1.56
C GLU A 75 -6.08 5.73 1.94
N LEU A 76 -5.11 5.80 1.02
CA LEU A 76 -3.71 5.42 1.31
C LEU A 76 -3.10 6.24 2.44
N THR A 77 -3.38 7.55 2.49
CA THR A 77 -2.91 8.40 3.58
C THR A 77 -3.58 8.03 4.91
N THR A 78 -4.86 7.62 4.91
CA THR A 78 -5.54 7.11 6.10
C THR A 78 -4.86 5.83 6.59
N ILE A 79 -4.61 4.88 5.69
CA ILE A 79 -3.92 3.61 5.99
C ILE A 79 -2.52 3.90 6.54
N ALA A 80 -1.75 4.76 5.88
CA ALA A 80 -0.42 5.14 6.33
C ALA A 80 -0.44 5.78 7.72
N ASN A 81 -1.44 6.61 8.04
CA ASN A 81 -1.57 7.22 9.35
C ASN A 81 -1.93 6.19 10.44
N ASN A 82 -2.82 5.23 10.13
CA ASN A 82 -3.22 4.17 11.06
C ASN A 82 -2.05 3.25 11.43
N ASN A 83 -1.10 3.07 10.51
CA ASN A 83 0.06 2.18 10.67
C ASN A 83 1.36 2.93 11.01
N ALA A 84 1.39 4.25 10.86
CA ALA A 84 2.50 5.05 11.34
C ALA A 84 2.63 4.89 12.86
N ASN A 85 3.88 4.88 13.36
CA ASN A 85 4.17 4.73 14.79
C ASN A 85 3.74 3.39 15.42
N PHE A 86 3.29 2.40 14.62
CA PHE A 86 2.87 1.10 15.14
C PHE A 86 3.98 0.44 15.98
N TYR A 87 5.22 0.54 15.50
CA TYR A 87 6.42 0.07 16.16
C TYR A 87 7.20 1.19 16.86
N ARG A 88 6.52 2.12 17.55
CA ARG A 88 7.15 3.26 18.23
C ARG A 88 8.34 2.91 19.15
N ARG A 89 8.37 1.70 19.72
CA ARG A 89 9.50 1.22 20.56
C ARG A 89 10.74 0.81 19.76
N SER A 90 10.59 0.56 18.47
CA SER A 90 11.63 0.15 17.52
C SER A 90 12.09 1.28 16.62
N TRP A 91 11.65 2.51 16.89
CA TRP A 91 11.99 3.68 16.08
C TRP A 91 13.47 4.04 16.08
N ASP A 92 14.20 3.62 17.11
CA ASP A 92 15.66 3.78 17.16
C ASP A 92 16.35 2.90 16.11
N ASP A 93 15.73 1.79 15.68
CA ASP A 93 16.40 0.77 14.87
C ASP A 93 16.67 1.21 13.42
N ASP A 94 16.00 2.25 12.89
CA ASP A 94 16.30 2.83 11.57
C ASP A 94 16.19 4.37 11.58
N ALA A 95 16.39 5.00 12.74
CA ALA A 95 16.13 6.43 12.92
C ALA A 95 16.87 7.33 11.91
N PHE A 96 18.13 6.99 11.60
CA PHE A 96 18.92 7.77 10.65
C PHE A 96 18.39 7.67 9.22
N ASP A 97 18.01 6.47 8.77
CA ASP A 97 17.48 6.27 7.42
C ASP A 97 16.12 6.95 7.24
N LYS A 98 15.27 6.92 8.28
CA LYS A 98 14.00 7.67 8.32
C LYS A 98 14.20 9.17 8.22
N VAL A 99 15.13 9.71 9.01
CA VAL A 99 15.47 11.15 9.00
C VAL A 99 16.09 11.56 7.66
N ASP A 100 17.00 10.76 7.11
CA ASP A 100 17.61 11.02 5.80
C ASP A 100 16.54 10.99 4.69
N TYR A 101 15.60 10.05 4.74
CA TYR A 101 14.49 9.98 3.79
C TYR A 101 13.63 11.25 3.80
N ILE A 102 13.16 11.66 4.97
CA ILE A 102 12.27 12.83 5.08
C ILE A 102 13.02 14.13 4.71
N LEU A 103 14.31 14.27 5.07
CA LEU A 103 15.10 15.45 4.69
C LEU A 103 15.38 15.51 3.19
N ARG A 104 15.52 14.38 2.51
CA ARG A 104 15.78 14.35 1.07
C ARG A 104 14.53 14.61 0.24
N ASN A 105 13.39 14.07 0.67
CA ASN A 105 12.17 14.06 -0.13
C ASN A 105 11.14 15.10 0.33
N TYR A 106 11.14 15.46 1.61
CA TYR A 106 10.08 16.23 2.28
C TYR A 106 10.62 17.25 3.28
N ASN A 107 11.79 17.85 3.03
CA ASN A 107 12.44 18.81 3.95
C ASN A 107 11.48 19.93 4.41
N TYR A 108 10.59 20.38 3.52
CA TYR A 108 9.63 21.44 3.83
C TYR A 108 8.69 21.09 5.00
N VAL A 109 8.36 19.80 5.19
CA VAL A 109 7.49 19.35 6.29
C VAL A 109 8.14 19.64 7.64
N ILE A 110 9.45 19.45 7.74
CA ILE A 110 10.20 19.71 8.97
C ILE A 110 10.33 21.21 9.25
N GLU A 111 10.38 22.03 8.20
CA GLU A 111 10.54 23.49 8.31
C GLU A 111 9.22 24.20 8.65
N GLU A 112 8.07 23.66 8.22
CA GLU A 112 6.75 24.26 8.42
C GLU A 112 6.09 23.85 9.75
N ASP A 113 6.38 22.64 10.25
CA ASP A 113 5.81 22.17 11.51
C ASP A 113 6.61 22.65 12.73
N ASN A 114 5.91 23.06 13.79
CA ASN A 114 6.51 23.33 15.10
C ASN A 114 6.91 22.01 15.79
N ILE A 115 7.84 21.28 15.19
CA ILE A 115 8.34 20.01 15.70
C ILE A 115 9.08 20.24 17.02
N THR A 116 8.63 19.57 18.07
CA THR A 116 9.16 19.71 19.42
C THR A 116 9.99 18.51 19.86
N SER A 117 9.95 17.40 19.12
CA SER A 117 10.70 16.20 19.45
C SER A 117 11.18 15.41 18.23
N ALA A 118 12.33 14.72 18.36
CA ALA A 118 12.81 13.78 17.35
C ALA A 118 11.81 12.65 17.07
N TRP A 119 11.00 12.28 18.07
CA TRP A 119 9.95 11.28 17.93
C TRP A 119 8.83 11.71 16.98
N GLU A 120 8.50 13.01 16.93
CA GLU A 120 7.55 13.53 15.94
C GLU A 120 8.12 13.42 14.53
N ILE A 121 9.42 13.71 14.34
CA ILE A 121 10.09 13.54 13.04
C ILE A 121 10.03 12.08 12.58
N LEU A 122 10.29 11.12 13.47
CA LEU A 122 10.25 9.69 13.12
C LEU A 122 8.84 9.20 12.81
N GLY A 123 7.82 9.70 13.52
CA GLY A 123 6.43 9.40 13.20
C GLY A 123 5.96 9.99 11.88
N ILE A 124 6.37 11.23 11.59
CA ILE A 124 6.15 11.88 10.29
C ILE A 124 6.86 11.07 9.19
N ALA A 125 8.12 10.69 9.40
CA ALA A 125 8.87 9.89 8.44
C ALA A 125 8.20 8.54 8.15
N ASP A 126 7.76 7.80 9.18
CA ASP A 126 6.99 6.56 9.00
C ASP A 126 5.76 6.79 8.13
N ASN A 127 5.01 7.86 8.38
CA ASN A 127 3.80 8.16 7.62
C ASN A 127 4.10 8.45 6.14
N TYR A 128 5.11 9.26 5.83
CA TYR A 128 5.49 9.56 4.45
C TYR A 128 6.08 8.33 3.74
N ILE A 129 6.95 7.57 4.41
CA ILE A 129 7.49 6.31 3.86
C ILE A 129 6.36 5.33 3.53
N LEU A 130 5.39 5.16 4.44
CA LEU A 130 4.23 4.30 4.20
C LEU A 130 3.34 4.83 3.08
N THR A 131 3.12 6.14 3.02
CA THR A 131 2.28 6.75 1.96
C THR A 131 2.89 6.54 0.59
N ASP A 132 4.19 6.80 0.45
CA ASP A 132 4.92 6.58 -0.81
C ASP A 132 4.93 5.10 -1.18
N PHE A 133 5.17 4.23 -0.20
CA PHE A 133 5.16 2.78 -0.40
C PHE A 133 3.80 2.30 -0.90
N LEU A 134 2.73 2.73 -0.24
CA LEU A 134 1.37 2.33 -0.60
C LEU A 134 0.97 2.84 -1.98
N SER A 135 1.45 4.01 -2.40
CA SER A 135 1.19 4.53 -3.75
C SER A 135 1.85 3.64 -4.82
N GLU A 136 3.12 3.30 -4.65
CA GLU A 136 3.83 2.41 -5.57
C GLU A 136 3.29 0.97 -5.52
N PHE A 137 2.93 0.50 -4.32
CA PHE A 137 2.29 -0.79 -4.13
C PHE A 137 0.92 -0.87 -4.81
N SER A 138 0.10 0.17 -4.71
CA SER A 138 -1.21 0.23 -5.37
C SER A 138 -1.07 0.14 -6.89
N ASN A 139 -0.09 0.83 -7.48
CA ASN A 139 0.21 0.74 -8.91
C ASN A 139 0.55 -0.71 -9.34
N GLU A 140 1.47 -1.36 -8.63
CA GLU A 140 1.85 -2.76 -8.88
C GLU A 140 0.67 -3.71 -8.69
N CYS A 141 -0.12 -3.50 -7.62
CA CYS A 141 -1.30 -4.28 -7.29
C CYS A 141 -2.36 -4.17 -8.39
N LYS A 142 -2.70 -2.95 -8.82
CA LYS A 142 -3.65 -2.68 -9.90
C LYS A 142 -3.23 -3.37 -11.19
N SER A 143 -1.97 -3.19 -11.58
CA SER A 143 -1.46 -3.77 -12.83
C SER A 143 -1.53 -5.30 -12.83
N GLU A 144 -1.10 -5.95 -11.74
CA GLU A 144 -1.16 -7.42 -11.65
C GLU A 144 -2.61 -7.92 -11.53
N PHE A 145 -3.48 -7.18 -10.84
CA PHE A 145 -4.89 -7.53 -10.67
C PHE A 145 -5.63 -7.51 -12.01
N GLU A 146 -5.48 -6.44 -12.79
CA GLU A 146 -6.07 -6.31 -14.13
C GLU A 146 -5.58 -7.43 -15.06
N LYS A 147 -4.27 -7.67 -15.08
CA LYS A 147 -3.65 -8.71 -15.89
C LYS A 147 -4.19 -10.10 -15.55
N GLU A 148 -4.32 -10.44 -14.27
CA GLU A 148 -4.84 -11.75 -13.87
C GLU A 148 -6.33 -11.89 -14.16
N LEU A 149 -7.14 -10.84 -13.99
CA LEU A 149 -8.54 -10.85 -14.40
C LEU A 149 -8.71 -11.05 -15.91
N GLU A 150 -7.90 -10.41 -16.75
CA GLU A 150 -7.94 -10.61 -18.19
C GLU A 150 -7.58 -12.06 -18.58
N LEU A 151 -6.59 -12.66 -17.92
CA LEU A 151 -6.19 -14.04 -18.16
C LEU A 151 -7.30 -15.04 -17.78
N GLU A 152 -7.98 -14.82 -16.65
CA GLU A 152 -9.10 -15.67 -16.22
C GLU A 152 -10.27 -15.60 -17.21
N ASN A 153 -10.59 -14.41 -17.71
CA ASN A 153 -11.65 -14.23 -18.70
C ASN A 153 -11.31 -14.86 -20.06
N ASN A 154 -10.06 -14.77 -20.50
CA ASN A 154 -9.62 -15.45 -21.71
C ASN A 154 -9.69 -16.98 -21.57
N ASN A 155 -9.32 -17.53 -20.41
CA ASN A 155 -9.41 -18.96 -20.16
C ASN A 155 -10.86 -19.47 -20.16
N GLN A 156 -11.82 -18.69 -19.66
CA GLN A 156 -13.25 -19.04 -19.71
C GLN A 156 -13.83 -19.00 -21.13
N MET A 157 -13.37 -18.10 -22.00
CA MET A 157 -13.81 -18.05 -23.41
C MET A 157 -13.26 -19.18 -24.29
N THR A 158 -12.24 -19.90 -23.81
CA THR A 158 -11.57 -20.96 -24.58
C THR A 158 -12.08 -22.37 -24.25
N ILE A 159 -13.04 -22.50 -23.32
CA ILE A 159 -13.63 -23.76 -22.84
C ILE A 159 -15.08 -23.86 -23.32
#